data_AF-A0A6V7KVW4-F1
#
_entry.id   AF-A0A6V7KVW4-F1
#
_cell.length_a   1.000
_cell.length_b   1.000
_cell.length_c   1.000
_cell.angle_alpha   90.00
_cell.angle_beta   90.00
_cell.angle_gamma   90.00
#
_symmetry.space_group_name_H-M   'P 1'
#
loop_
_entity.id
_entity.type
_entity.pdbx_description
1 polymer ?
#
loop_
_entity_poly.entity_id
_entity_poly.type
_entity_poly.pdbx_seq_one_letter_code
_entity_poly.pdbx_strand_id
1 'polypeptide(L)' 'LCNHWRSWRYYAETVINNYAFPATQCDSLKMYKAGECDRNRKVFYGYNVPRD' A
#
# COMPACT_ATOMS: atom_id res chain seq x y z
N LEU A 1 -8.59 17.42 9.48
CA LEU A 1 -8.90 17.30 8.04
C LEU A 1 -7.77 16.65 7.21
N CYS A 2 -6.49 17.03 7.40
CA CYS A 2 -5.34 16.56 6.61
C CYS A 2 -5.24 15.02 6.42
N ASN A 3 -5.23 14.24 7.50
CA ASN A 3 -5.10 12.78 7.42
C ASN A 3 -6.27 12.11 6.68
N HIS A 4 -7.49 12.63 6.86
CA HIS A 4 -8.67 12.07 6.21
C HIS A 4 -8.59 12.24 4.68
N TRP A 5 -8.02 13.34 4.20
CA TRP A 5 -7.86 13.59 2.76
C TRP A 5 -6.70 12.83 2.12
N ARG A 6 -5.82 12.22 2.92
CA ARG A 6 -4.71 11.43 2.38
C ARG A 6 -5.18 10.20 1.62
N SER A 7 -6.29 9.58 2.02
CA SER A 7 -6.80 8.36 1.39
C SER A 7 -7.09 8.55 -0.10
N TRP A 8 -7.96 9.52 -0.44
CA TRP A 8 -8.32 9.75 -1.84
C TRP A 8 -7.17 10.33 -2.66
N ARG A 9 -6.27 11.11 -2.04
CA ARG A 9 -5.09 11.64 -2.73
C ARG A 9 -4.12 10.55 -3.15
N TYR A 10 -3.78 9.63 -2.24
CA TYR A 10 -2.95 8.48 -2.58
C TYR A 10 -3.62 7.59 -3.62
N TYR A 11 -4.94 7.38 -3.51
CA TYR A 11 -5.68 6.64 -4.53
C TYR A 11 -5.59 7.32 -5.91
N ALA A 12 -5.81 8.65 -5.99
CA ALA A 12 -5.74 9.39 -7.24
C ALA A 12 -4.35 9.31 -7.90
N GLU A 13 -3.27 9.34 -7.12
CA GLU A 13 -1.90 9.15 -7.64
C GLU A 13 -1.70 7.79 -8.31
N THR A 14 -2.35 6.74 -7.78
CA THR A 14 -2.21 5.37 -8.30
C THR A 14 -2.84 5.17 -9.69
N VAL A 15 -3.77 6.04 -10.10
CA VAL A 15 -4.42 5.99 -11.41
C VAL A 15 -3.44 6.30 -12.54
N ILE A 16 -2.46 7.17 -12.28
CA ILE A 16 -1.42 7.54 -13.25
C ILE A 16 -0.17 6.69 -13.04
N ASN A 17 0.16 6.37 -11.77
CA ASN A 17 1.33 5.58 -11.41
C ASN A 17 0.93 4.28 -10.70
N ASN A 18 0.65 3.25 -11.51
CA ASN A 18 0.18 1.94 -11.07
C ASN A 18 1.14 1.17 -10.14
N TYR A 19 2.40 1.63 -10.00
CA TYR A 19 3.44 0.99 -9.20
C TYR A 19 4.00 1.89 -8.08
N ALA A 20 3.38 3.05 -7.82
CA ALA A 20 3.87 4.04 -6.86
C ALA A 20 3.92 3.54 -5.41
N PHE A 21 3.04 2.61 -5.04
CA PHE A 21 2.82 2.22 -3.66
C PHE A 21 2.85 0.70 -3.48
N PRO A 22 4.05 0.07 -3.44
CA PRO A 22 4.17 -1.32 -3.07
C PRO A 22 3.76 -1.51 -1.61
N ALA A 23 2.77 -2.38 -1.38
CA ALA A 23 2.25 -2.78 -0.09
C ALA A 23 2.66 -4.22 0.21
N THR A 24 3.05 -4.49 1.46
CA THR A 24 3.49 -5.81 1.91
C THR A 24 2.47 -6.36 2.90
N GLN A 25 2.02 -7.60 2.67
CA GLN A 25 1.14 -8.31 3.61
C GLN A 25 1.88 -8.56 4.92
N CYS A 26 1.30 -8.13 6.04
CA CYS A 26 1.92 -8.25 7.36
C CYS A 26 0.88 -8.14 8.47
N ASP A 27 1.11 -8.81 9.60
CA ASP A 27 0.15 -8.86 10.72
C ASP A 27 0.10 -7.56 11.53
N SER A 28 1.19 -6.78 11.52
CA SER A 28 1.23 -5.49 12.21
C SER A 28 2.26 -4.53 11.61
N LEU A 29 2.03 -3.24 11.83
CA LEU A 29 3.00 -2.20 11.44
C LEU A 29 4.34 -2.35 12.18
N LYS A 30 4.33 -2.88 13.41
CA LYS A 30 5.55 -3.10 14.19
C LYS A 30 6.44 -4.14 13.51
N MET A 31 5.87 -5.28 13.11
CA MET A 31 6.57 -6.35 12.40
C MET A 31 7.06 -5.89 11.02
N TYR A 32 6.23 -5.11 10.30
CA TYR A 32 6.64 -4.52 9.03
C TYR A 32 7.88 -3.63 9.20
N LYS A 33 7.90 -2.77 10.23
CA LYS A 33 9.05 -1.91 10.52
C LYS A 33 10.29 -2.67 11.01
N ALA A 34 10.11 -3.86 11.57
CA ALA A 34 11.20 -4.75 11.98
C ALA A 34 11.77 -5.59 10.83
N GLY A 35 11.17 -5.53 9.63
CA GLY A 35 11.59 -6.33 8.46
C GLY A 35 11.11 -7.79 8.49
N GLU A 36 10.23 -8.15 9.43
CA GLU A 36 9.78 -9.53 9.62
C GLU A 36 8.87 -10.03 8.49
N CYS A 37 8.36 -9.12 7.66
CA CYS A 37 7.41 -9.41 6.57
C CYS A 37 8.01 -9.21 5.16
N ASP A 38 9.32 -8.98 5.01
CA ASP A 38 9.93 -8.58 3.73
C ASP A 38 9.75 -9.57 2.57
N ARG A 39 9.56 -10.85 2.92
CA ARG A 39 9.35 -11.96 1.99
C ARG A 39 7.87 -12.31 1.77
N ASN A 40 6.95 -11.63 2.44
CA ASN A 40 5.53 -11.86 2.29
C ASN A 40 5.01 -11.36 0.94
N ARG A 41 3.77 -11.71 0.61
CA ARG A 41 3.07 -11.25 -0.58
C ARG A 41 3.12 -9.72 -0.67
N LYS A 42 3.49 -9.23 -1.85
CA LYS A 42 3.46 -7.80 -2.19
C LYS A 42 2.40 -7.55 -3.25
N VAL A 43 1.66 -6.47 -3.07
CA VAL A 43 0.68 -5.96 -4.05
C VAL A 43 0.87 -4.45 -4.17
N PHE A 44 0.38 -3.83 -5.23
CA PHE A 44 0.40 -2.38 -5.35
C PHE A 44 -0.93 -1.82 -4.84
N TYR A 45 -0.88 -0.86 -3.91
CA TYR A 45 -2.06 -0.18 -3.40
C TYR A 45 -2.76 0.63 -4.51
N GLY A 46 -4.07 0.82 -4.38
CA GLY A 46 -4.86 1.71 -5.22
C GLY A 46 -5.48 1.04 -6.45
N TYR A 47 -5.39 1.69 -7.61
CA TYR A 47 -6.09 1.31 -8.83
C TYR A 47 -5.71 -0.09 -9.36
N ASN A 48 -4.44 -0.48 -9.19
CA ASN A 48 -3.88 -1.75 -9.70
C ASN A 48 -3.90 -2.89 -8.66
N VAL A 49 -4.75 -2.81 -7.63
CA VAL A 49 -4.89 -3.88 -6.63
C VAL A 49 -5.50 -5.13 -7.31
N PRO A 50 -4.85 -6.30 -7.21
CA PRO A 50 -5.38 -7.56 -7.73
C PRO A 50 -6.74 -7.95 -7.12
N ARG A 51 -7.59 -8.66 -7.88
CA ARG A 51 -8.95 -9.06 -7.49
C ARG A 51 -9.11 -10.55 -7.19
N ASP A 52 -8.01 -11.28 -7.11
CA ASP A 52 -7.97 -12.72 -6.81
C ASP A 52 -8.46 -13.06 -5.40
#